data_AF-X1F5N2-F1
#
_entry.id   AF-X1F5N2-F1
#
_cell.length_a   1.000
_cell.length_b   1.000
_cell.length_c   1.000
_cell.angle_alpha   90.00
_cell.angle_beta   90.00
_cell.angle_gamma   90.00
#
_symmetry.space_group_name_H-M   'P 1'
#
loop_
_entity.id
_entity.type
_entity.pdbx_description
1 polymer ?
#
loop_
_entity_poly.entity_id
_entity_poly.type
_entity_poly.pdbx_seq_one_letter_code
_entity_poly.pdbx_strand_id
1 'polypeptide(L)' 'MNVDLMGKRTISRASIINFLNYMVDEEMLTFHEITGKGGHRRIYKAKYDEEGTKMYLAKKIITKMIKEWPEATLSAIDSL' A
#
# COMPACT_ATOMS: atom_id res chain seq x y z
N MET A 1 15.48 -10.24 17.89
CA MET A 1 14.34 -11.07 17.41
C MET A 1 13.12 -10.17 17.36
N ASN A 2 12.34 -10.18 16.27
CA ASN A 2 11.11 -9.38 16.22
C ASN A 2 10.06 -10.04 17.12
N VAL A 3 9.76 -9.42 18.26
CA VAL A 3 8.84 -9.94 19.28
C VAL A 3 7.43 -10.17 18.72
N ASP A 4 6.99 -9.33 17.78
CA ASP A 4 5.65 -9.41 17.18
C ASP A 4 5.49 -10.61 16.24
N LEU A 5 6.61 -11.18 15.76
CA LEU A 5 6.60 -12.35 14.87
C LEU A 5 6.84 -13.67 15.61
N MET A 6 6.97 -13.61 16.95
CA MET A 6 7.20 -14.76 17.85
C MET A 6 8.36 -15.68 17.41
N GLY A 7 9.29 -15.19 16.60
CA GLY A 7 10.35 -16.01 16.01
C GLY A 7 9.93 -17.05 14.97
N LYS A 8 8.63 -17.20 14.70
CA LYS A 8 8.11 -18.18 13.74
C LYS A 8 8.22 -17.70 12.31
N ARG A 9 8.27 -16.39 12.11
CA ARG A 9 8.46 -15.74 10.81
C ARG A 9 9.62 -14.76 10.92
N THR A 10 10.57 -14.86 10.00
CA THR A 10 11.69 -13.91 9.89
C THR A 10 11.47 -13.06 8.65
N ILE A 11 11.17 -11.76 8.84
CA ILE A 11 11.20 -10.77 7.77
C ILE A 11 12.42 -9.89 7.97
N SER A 12 13.16 -9.61 6.89
CA SER A 12 14.29 -8.70 6.96
C SER A 12 13.83 -7.26 7.12
N ARG A 13 14.64 -6.42 7.78
CA ARG A 13 14.38 -4.98 7.85
C ARG A 13 14.31 -4.34 6.45
N ALA A 14 15.18 -4.77 5.53
CA ALA A 14 15.18 -4.28 4.15
C ALA A 14 13.85 -4.58 3.44
N SER A 15 13.30 -5.78 3.63
CA SER A 15 11.99 -6.16 3.07
C SER A 15 10.86 -5.27 3.59
N ILE A 16 10.86 -4.93 4.89
CA ILE A 16 9.87 -3.99 5.45
C ILE A 16 10.03 -2.61 4.81
N ILE A 17 11.25 -2.09 4.70
CA ILE A 17 11.50 -0.76 4.13
C ILE A 17 11.07 -0.71 2.65
N ASN A 18 11.42 -1.73 1.87
CA ASN A 18 11.03 -1.80 0.47
C ASN A 18 9.51 -1.88 0.31
N PHE A 19 8.84 -2.68 1.14
CA PHE A 19 7.38 -2.74 1.16
C PHE A 19 6.76 -1.38 1.50
N LEU A 20 7.24 -0.70 2.54
CA LEU A 20 6.70 0.61 2.94
C LEU A 20 6.91 1.68 1.87
N ASN A 21 8.07 1.71 1.22
CA ASN A 21 8.32 2.62 0.09
C ASN A 21 7.41 2.29 -1.11
N TYR A 22 7.29 1.01 -1.47
CA TYR A 22 6.40 0.58 -2.54
C TYR A 22 4.95 0.98 -2.26
N MET A 23 4.49 0.87 -1.02
CA MET A 23 3.14 1.30 -0.64
C MET A 23 2.95 2.82 -0.66
N VAL A 24 4.02 3.62 -0.57
CA VAL A 24 3.99 5.06 -0.83
C VAL A 24 3.84 5.33 -2.33
N ASP A 25 4.59 4.61 -3.17
CA ASP A 25 4.50 4.72 -4.64
C ASP A 25 3.12 4.29 -5.14
N GLU A 26 2.54 3.25 -4.52
CA GLU A 26 1.16 2.80 -4.73
C GLU A 26 0.12 3.69 -4.05
N GLU A 27 0.51 4.87 -3.55
CA GLU A 27 -0.32 5.91 -2.91
C GLU A 27 -1.19 5.46 -1.73
N MET A 28 -0.92 4.31 -1.14
CA MET A 28 -1.66 3.82 0.03
C MET A 28 -1.11 4.41 1.33
N LEU A 29 0.20 4.66 1.37
CA LEU A 29 0.89 5.29 2.47
C LEU A 29 1.36 6.69 2.07
N THR A 30 1.51 7.53 3.08
CA THR A 30 2.34 8.73 3.01
C THR A 30 3.37 8.67 4.11
N PHE A 31 4.34 9.57 4.10
CA PHE A 31 5.32 9.68 5.16
C PHE A 31 5.58 11.14 5.47
N HIS A 32 6.04 11.39 6.69
CA HIS A 32 6.78 12.61 6.99
C HIS A 32 8.20 12.23 7.37
N GLU A 33 9.11 13.16 7.12
CA GLU A 33 10.52 12.97 7.39
C GLU A 33 10.89 13.67 8.69
N ILE A 34 11.69 13.00 9.50
CA ILE A 34 12.29 13.57 10.70
C ILE A 34 13.81 13.44 10.62
N THR A 35 14.51 14.42 11.18
CA THR A 35 15.97 14.41 11.30
C THR A 35 16.35 14.13 12.75
N GLY A 36 17.26 13.17 12.97
CA GLY A 36 17.80 12.89 14.29
C GLY A 36 19.30 12.62 14.25
N LYS A 37 19.87 12.25 15.41
CA LYS A 37 21.32 11.96 15.57
C LYS A 37 21.85 10.85 14.64
N GLY A 38 21.00 10.14 13.91
CA GLY A 38 21.36 9.09 12.95
C GLY A 38 20.86 9.35 11.53
N GLY A 39 20.67 10.61 11.15
CA GLY A 39 20.21 11.02 9.82
C GLY A 39 18.69 11.07 9.67
N HIS A 40 18.26 11.11 8.41
CA HIS A 40 16.86 11.22 7.99
C HIS A 40 16.11 9.91 8.22
N ARG A 41 14.91 10.00 8.78
CA ARG A 41 14.02 8.85 9.00
C ARG A 41 12.63 9.18 8.49
N ARG A 42 12.03 8.24 7.77
CA ARG A 42 10.63 8.32 7.35
C ARG A 42 9.74 7.68 8.40
N ILE A 43 8.69 8.40 8.79
CA ILE A 43 7.58 7.88 9.58
C ILE A 43 6.38 7.75 8.66
N TYR A 44 6.03 6.51 8.35
CA TYR A 44 4.93 6.17 7.44
C TYR A 44 3.60 6.22 8.19
N LYS A 45 2.54 6.63 7.48
CA LYS A 45 1.16 6.59 7.95
C LYS A 45 0.22 6.27 6.79
N ALA A 46 -0.95 5.72 7.10
CA ALA A 46 -2.00 5.55 6.12
C ALA A 46 -2.35 6.91 5.48
N LYS A 47 -2.50 6.94 4.15
CA LYS A 47 -2.89 8.16 3.43
C LYS A 47 -4.40 8.43 3.59
N TYR A 48 -5.18 7.36 3.71
CA TYR A 48 -6.63 7.39 3.83
C TYR A 48 -7.07 6.78 5.17
N ASP A 49 -8.29 7.09 5.59
CA ASP A 49 -9.01 6.34 6.59
C ASP A 49 -9.57 5.03 6.00
N GLU A 50 -10.38 4.29 6.76
CA GLU A 50 -10.92 3.00 6.32
C GLU A 50 -11.82 3.14 5.08
N GLU A 51 -12.75 4.10 5.11
CA GLU A 51 -13.68 4.34 3.99
C GLU A 51 -12.94 4.80 2.74
N GLY A 52 -12.02 5.76 2.89
CA GLY A 52 -11.16 6.23 1.82
C GLY A 52 -10.28 5.12 1.24
N THR A 53 -9.78 4.21 2.09
CA THR A 53 -9.01 3.04 1.64
C THR A 53 -9.86 2.09 0.78
N LYS A 54 -11.09 1.78 1.22
CA LYS A 54 -12.02 0.93 0.46
C LYS A 54 -12.30 1.54 -0.92
N MET A 55 -12.62 2.83 -0.96
CA MET A 55 -12.89 3.55 -2.20
C MET A 55 -11.67 3.60 -3.12
N TYR A 56 -10.48 3.88 -2.57
CA TYR A 56 -9.23 3.90 -3.31
C TYR A 56 -8.93 2.55 -3.98
N LEU A 57 -9.01 1.46 -3.20
CA LEU A 57 -8.76 0.11 -3.72
C LEU A 57 -9.77 -0.29 -4.80
N ALA A 58 -11.05 -0.03 -4.58
CA ALA A 58 -12.09 -0.32 -5.58
C ALA A 58 -11.81 0.41 -6.90
N LYS A 59 -11.56 1.73 -6.84
CA LYS A 59 -11.20 2.52 -8.03
C LYS A 59 -9.95 1.99 -8.71
N LYS A 60 -8.88 1.74 -7.95
CA LYS A 60 -7.60 1.28 -8.50
C LYS A 60 -7.73 -0.05 -9.23
N ILE A 61 -8.45 -1.01 -8.63
CA ILE A 61 -8.69 -2.31 -9.24
C ILE A 61 -9.54 -2.13 -10.50
N ILE A 62 -10.68 -1.45 -10.43
CA ILE A 62 -11.56 -1.23 -11.58
C ILE A 62 -10.80 -0.53 -12.72
N THR A 63 -10.05 0.52 -12.44
CA THR A 63 -9.24 1.22 -13.45
C THR A 63 -8.19 0.31 -14.08
N LYS A 64 -7.51 -0.52 -13.28
CA LYS A 64 -6.55 -1.50 -13.82
C LYS A 64 -7.26 -2.54 -14.70
N MET A 65 -8.40 -3.03 -14.26
CA MET A 65 -9.20 -4.02 -14.99
C MET A 65 -9.74 -3.45 -16.32
N ILE A 66 -10.25 -2.22 -16.33
CA ILE A 66 -10.67 -1.53 -17.56
C ILE A 66 -9.48 -1.36 -18.51
N LYS A 67 -8.29 -1.06 -18.00
CA LYS A 67 -7.09 -0.89 -18.82
C LYS A 67 -6.62 -2.21 -19.44
N GLU A 68 -6.56 -3.28 -18.66
CA GLU A 68 -5.99 -4.57 -19.10
C GLU A 68 -7.03 -5.44 -19.83
N TRP A 69 -8.30 -5.42 -19.39
CA TRP A 69 -9.41 -6.23 -19.89
C TRP A 69 -10.68 -5.38 -20.10
N PRO A 70 -10.68 -4.42 -21.04
CA PRO A 70 -11.75 -3.42 -21.17
C PRO A 70 -13.13 -4.04 -21.41
N GLU A 71 -13.27 -4.90 -22.42
CA GLU A 71 -14.58 -5.46 -22.81
C GLU A 71 -15.19 -6.32 -21.70
N ALA A 72 -14.40 -7.24 -21.13
CA ALA A 72 -14.84 -8.10 -20.05
C ALA A 72 -15.20 -7.31 -18.79
N THR A 73 -14.41 -6.29 -18.45
CA THR A 73 -14.65 -5.47 -17.26
C THR A 73 -15.90 -4.59 -17.42
N LEU A 74 -16.10 -3.96 -18.57
CA LEU A 74 -17.28 -3.14 -18.84
C LEU A 74 -18.55 -3.99 -18.87
N SER A 75 -18.52 -5.13 -19.56
CA SER A 75 -19.66 -6.06 -19.58
C SER A 75 -20.01 -6.58 -18.17
N ALA A 76 -19.01 -6.82 -17.32
CA ALA A 76 -19.23 -7.23 -15.93
C ALA A 76 -19.85 -6.10 -15.10
N ILE A 77 -19.44 -4.84 -15.30
CA ILE A 77 -20.03 -3.68 -14.60
C ILE A 77 -21.49 -3.48 -15.02
N ASP A 78 -21.79 -3.59 -16.32
CA ASP A 78 -23.15 -3.38 -16.84
C ASP A 78 -24.14 -4.48 -16.43
N SER A 79 -23.65 -5.63 -15.95
CA SER A 79 -24.46 -6.79 -15.56
C SER A 79 -24.62 -6.97 -14.05
N LEU A 80 -24.06 -6.06 -13.24
CA LEU A 80 -24.23 -6.00 -11.78
C LEU A 80 -25.43 -5.13 -11.39
#